data_AF-A0A521FRA5-F1
#
_entry.id   AF-A0A521FRA5-F1
#
_cell.length_a   1.000
_cell.length_b   1.000
_cell.length_c   1.000
_cell.angle_alpha   90.00
_cell.angle_beta   90.00
_cell.angle_gamma   90.00
#
_symmetry.space_group_name_H-M   'P 1'
#
loop_
_entity.id
_entity.type
_entity.pdbx_description
1 polymer ?
#
loop_
_entity_poly.entity_id
_entity_poly.type
_entity_poly.pdbx_seq_one_letter_code
_entity_poly.pdbx_strand_id
1 'polypeptide(L)' 'MEKNDLWLPKDFFKQFKSKEHFDEFFQGMFKQGINEMLQGELDDQLGYEKHASEGRNSGNSRNGSSSEKVKSES' A
#
# COMPACT_ATOMS: atom_id res chain seq x y z
N MET A 1 -20.70 10.56 8.21
CA MET A 1 -19.84 9.36 8.30
C MET A 1 -20.33 8.41 7.24
N GLU A 2 -19.52 8.25 6.20
CA GLU A 2 -19.83 7.57 4.96
C GLU A 2 -20.20 6.10 5.22
N LYS A 3 -21.28 5.64 4.56
CA LYS A 3 -21.61 4.23 4.51
C LYS A 3 -20.56 3.54 3.65
N ASN A 4 -19.60 2.88 4.28
CA ASN A 4 -18.64 2.03 3.58
C ASN A 4 -19.32 0.71 3.21
N ASP A 5 -20.24 0.75 2.26
CA ASP A 5 -20.64 -0.46 1.55
C ASP A 5 -19.45 -0.86 0.69
N LEU A 6 -18.69 -1.85 1.16
CA LEU A 6 -17.68 -2.52 0.36
C LEU A 6 -18.39 -3.09 -0.88
N TRP A 7 -18.29 -2.40 -2.02
CA TRP A 7 -18.82 -2.86 -3.30
C TRP A 7 -17.95 -3.99 -3.86
N LEU A 8 -17.96 -5.14 -3.17
CA LEU A 8 -17.29 -6.34 -3.60
C LEU A 8 -18.33 -7.29 -4.23
N PRO A 9 -18.18 -7.68 -5.50
CA PRO A 9 -19.06 -8.66 -6.12
C PRO A 9 -19.09 -9.96 -5.31
N LYS A 10 -20.23 -10.64 -5.24
CA LYS A 10 -20.32 -11.95 -4.55
C LYS A 10 -19.34 -12.97 -5.11
N ASP A 11 -19.02 -12.86 -6.41
CA ASP A 11 -18.07 -13.73 -7.09
C ASP A 11 -16.63 -13.54 -6.62
N PHE A 12 -16.28 -12.36 -6.07
CA PHE A 12 -14.98 -12.12 -5.45
C PHE A 12 -14.71 -13.11 -4.32
N PHE A 13 -15.72 -13.45 -3.52
CA PHE A 13 -15.53 -14.35 -2.39
C PHE A 13 -15.42 -15.82 -2.79
N LYS A 14 -15.86 -16.21 -3.99
CA LYS A 14 -15.81 -17.60 -4.47
C LYS A 14 -14.39 -18.14 -4.69
N GLN A 15 -13.41 -17.24 -4.81
CA GLN A 15 -12.00 -17.60 -5.01
C GLN A 15 -11.34 -18.14 -3.73
N PHE A 16 -11.82 -17.73 -2.56
CA PHE A 16 -11.28 -18.18 -1.27
C PHE A 16 -11.86 -19.55 -0.92
N LYS A 17 -10.97 -20.54 -0.75
CA LYS A 17 -11.33 -21.94 -0.47
C LYS A 17 -11.11 -22.33 1.00
N SER A 18 -10.30 -21.57 1.72
CA SER A 18 -10.00 -21.78 3.13
C SER A 18 -9.89 -20.44 3.86
N LYS A 19 -9.96 -20.48 5.20
CA LYS A 19 -9.76 -19.29 6.04
C LYS A 19 -8.35 -18.74 5.89
N GLU A 20 -7.36 -19.62 5.80
CA GLU A 20 -5.95 -19.27 5.69
C GLU A 20 -5.68 -18.47 4.41
N HIS A 21 -6.23 -18.92 3.27
CA HIS A 21 -6.07 -18.18 2.00
C HIS A 21 -6.78 -16.82 2.03
N PHE A 22 -7.89 -16.71 2.75
CA PHE A 22 -8.55 -15.43 2.97
C PHE A 22 -7.66 -14.49 3.80
N ASP A 23 -7.16 -14.97 4.95
CA ASP A 23 -6.31 -14.19 5.85
C ASP A 23 -5.02 -13.72 5.16
N GLU A 24 -4.35 -14.60 4.40
CA GLU A 24 -3.14 -14.28 3.62
C GLU A 24 -3.41 -13.18 2.58
N PHE A 25 -4.55 -13.23 1.90
CA PHE A 25 -4.93 -12.21 0.92
C PHE A 25 -5.08 -10.84 1.57
N PHE A 26 -5.79 -10.74 2.70
CA PHE A 26 -5.98 -9.46 3.39
C PHE A 26 -4.68 -8.94 4.01
N GLN A 27 -3.80 -9.82 4.50
CA GLN A 27 -2.47 -9.41 4.94
C GLN A 27 -1.64 -8.84 3.77
N GLY A 28 -1.70 -9.47 2.59
CA GLY A 28 -1.07 -8.97 1.38
C GLY A 28 -1.63 -7.62 0.95
N MET A 29 -2.96 -7.48 0.92
CA MET A 29 -3.64 -6.22 0.60
C MET A 29 -3.24 -5.12 1.59
N PHE A 30 -3.24 -5.41 2.89
CA PHE A 30 -2.88 -4.46 3.93
C PHE A 30 -1.42 -4.00 3.80
N LYS A 31 -0.50 -4.94 3.53
CA LYS A 31 0.91 -4.62 3.26
C LYS A 31 1.05 -3.70 2.05
N GLN A 32 0.31 -3.97 0.97
CA GLN A 32 0.33 -3.10 -0.21
C GLN A 32 -0.22 -1.72 0.12
N GLY A 33 -1.36 -1.63 0.83
CA GLY A 33 -1.96 -0.37 1.24
C GLY A 33 -1.02 0.50 2.06
N ILE A 34 -0.30 -0.07 3.03
CA ILE A 34 0.71 0.65 3.81
C ILE A 34 1.84 1.16 2.89
N ASN A 35 2.35 0.32 2.00
CA ASN A 35 3.45 0.74 1.12
C ASN A 35 3.05 1.92 0.22
N GLU A 36 1.87 1.86 -0.39
CA GLU A 36 1.37 2.96 -1.25
C GLU A 36 1.12 4.22 -0.44
N MET A 37 0.58 4.10 0.77
CA MET A 37 0.42 5.23 1.70
C MET A 37 1.77 5.89 2.01
N LEU A 38 2.80 5.09 2.35
CA LEU A 38 4.15 5.59 2.62
C LEU A 38 4.82 6.20 1.38
N GLN A 39 4.58 5.66 0.19
CA GLN A 39 5.05 6.29 -1.05
C GLN A 39 4.38 7.65 -1.26
N GLY A 40 3.07 7.75 -1.03
CA GLY A 40 2.34 9.02 -1.09
C GLY A 40 2.89 10.06 -0.11
N GLU A 41 3.13 9.67 1.15
CA GLU A 41 3.77 10.56 2.13
C GLU A 41 5.16 11.04 1.68
N LEU A 42 5.94 10.16 1.03
CA LEU A 42 7.27 10.51 0.49
C LEU A 42 7.17 11.48 -0.70
N ASP A 43 6.20 11.28 -1.57
CA ASP A 43 5.90 12.17 -2.70
C ASP A 43 5.52 13.57 -2.20
N ASP A 44 4.68 13.66 -1.18
CA ASP A 44 4.29 14.93 -0.55
C ASP A 44 5.46 15.64 0.14
N GLN A 45 6.29 14.88 0.87
CA GLN A 45 7.45 15.46 1.58
C GLN A 45 8.54 15.96 0.63
N LEU A 46 8.80 15.23 -0.45
CA LEU A 46 9.79 15.61 -1.46
C LEU A 46 9.24 16.64 -2.46
N GLY A 47 7.92 16.71 -2.62
CA GLY A 47 7.25 17.57 -3.59
C GLY A 47 7.39 17.09 -5.03
N TYR A 48 7.78 15.83 -5.25
CA TYR A 48 7.92 15.24 -6.58
C TYR A 48 7.73 13.71 -6.56
N GLU A 49 7.11 13.18 -7.61
CA GLU A 49 6.90 11.73 -7.79
C GLU A 49 8.20 11.00 -8.17
N LYS A 50 8.22 9.69 -8.00
CA LYS A 50 9.36 8.86 -8.41
C LYS A 50 9.68 9.07 -9.90
N HIS A 51 10.94 9.40 -10.20
CA HIS A 51 11.46 9.71 -11.55
C HIS A 51 10.98 11.02 -12.19
N ALA A 52 10.22 11.83 -11.46
CA ALA A 52 9.85 13.17 -11.91
C ALA A 52 11.09 14.04 -12.16
N SER A 53 11.01 14.91 -13.17
CA SER A 53 12.10 15.79 -13.57
C SER A 53 12.43 16.85 -12.53
N GLU A 54 11.42 17.22 -11.75
CA GLU A 54 11.38 18.18 -10.65
C GLU A 54 12.33 17.78 -9.52
N GLY A 55 12.57 16.48 -9.35
CA GLY A 55 13.53 15.97 -8.38
C GLY A 55 15.01 16.15 -8.76
N ARG A 56 15.32 16.49 -10.03
CA ARG A 56 16.70 16.64 -10.48
C ARG A 56 17.31 17.91 -9.91
N ASN A 57 18.48 17.78 -9.29
CA ASN A 57 19.19 18.89 -8.62
C ASN A 57 18.39 19.53 -7.46
N SER A 58 17.42 18.81 -6.87
CA SER A 58 16.63 19.27 -5.72
C SER A 58 17.39 19.22 -4.38
N GLY A 59 18.58 18.61 -4.35
CA GLY A 59 19.40 18.42 -3.14
C GLY A 59 18.99 17.20 -2.29
N ASN A 60 17.73 16.78 -2.32
CA ASN A 60 17.25 15.56 -1.65
C ASN A 60 16.66 14.57 -2.66
N SER A 61 17.42 13.52 -2.96
CA SER A 61 17.05 12.49 -3.94
C SER A 61 16.60 11.20 -3.27
N ARG A 62 15.57 10.56 -3.83
CA ARG A 62 15.16 9.21 -3.42
C ARG A 62 16.34 8.23 -3.53
N ASN A 63 16.50 7.39 -2.51
CA ASN A 63 17.64 6.48 -2.38
C ASN A 63 17.21 5.02 -2.13
N GLY A 64 16.30 4.52 -2.97
CA GLY A 64 15.83 3.13 -2.90
C GLY A 64 14.81 2.89 -1.78
N SER A 65 14.74 1.65 -1.31
CA SER A 65 13.78 1.17 -0.31
C SER A 65 14.43 0.17 0.64
N SER A 66 14.01 0.15 1.91
CA SER A 66 14.36 -0.88 2.88
C SER A 66 13.20 -1.83 3.14
N SER A 67 13.52 -3.07 3.53
CA SER A 67 12.52 -4.05 3.95
C SER A 67 12.37 -4.04 5.47
N GLU A 68 11.16 -3.83 5.97
CA GLU A 68 10.85 -3.89 7.39
C GLU A 68 9.78 -4.95 7.69
N LYS A 69 9.91 -5.62 8.84
CA LYS A 69 8.92 -6.61 9.31
C LYS A 69 8.07 -5.97 10.41
N VAL A 70 6.86 -5.57 10.04
CA VAL A 70 5.90 -4.94 10.96
C VAL A 70 5.05 -6.01 11.64
N LYS A 71 4.85 -5.86 12.94
CA LYS A 71 3.87 -6.66 13.68
C LYS A 71 2.50 -6.00 13.52
N SER A 72 1.56 -6.69 12.90
CA SER A 72 0.15 -6.31 12.90
C SER A 72 -0.59 -7.01 14.04
N GLU A 73 -1.60 -6.37 14.58
CA GLU A 73 -2.54 -7.03 15.48
C GLU A 73 -3.30 -8.12 14.71
N SER A 74 -3.50 -9.26 15.36
CA SER A 74 -4.17 -10.46 14.80
C SER A 74 -5.64 -10.48 15.16
#